data_AF-A0A2H0FFL3-F1
#
_entry.id   AF-A0A2H0FFL3-F1
#
_cell.length_a   1.000
_cell.length_b   1.000
_cell.length_c   1.000
_cell.angle_alpha   90.00
_cell.angle_beta   90.00
_cell.angle_gamma   90.00
#
_symmetry.space_group_name_H-M   'P 1'
#
loop_
_entity.id
_entity.type
_entity.pdbx_description
1 polymer ?
#
loop_
_entity_poly.entity_id
_entity_poly.type
_entity_poly.pdbx_seq_one_letter_code
_entity_poly.pdbx_strand_id
1 'polypeptide(L)'
;MSNSAKLFSFLFIFFLGLGIFLAVSAQEASPVEEAVNLDEDIQPEDLGVSEPKLLPDSPFYFLKNWARGIQNVLTFNPIRKAELRMKFANEKLMEVKKIVQKTQDPEKIKKATENYQQEVEKIKNQVEKIKEKAKENPQVESFLDKFLHQQTLHEKLLEKLETQVPSQAFEKIKEAREAHLERFQSVMLKLEDRPEKITEKLDKILEEQKGSQFKEFKNLEVLKNLEEKVPEEAKEAIRKAEEKITENLQENLEKMSPENQEKFKEYMEKISGDKERQLEIMEKIKSESSELKENLEKVKERIKEKIKEKKGEPVACAQVITYCIDPSTGECAVYPDACSTPKPCQSCLVEMSPGTGCKNLWWFDNEHKYCQQKEFCGLYMYLGLRTFETKEECETGLQK
;
A
#
# COMPACT_ATOMS: atom_id res chain seq x y z
N MET A 1 72.49 -0.99 36.26
CA MET A 1 72.07 -0.56 37.61
C MET A 1 70.99 0.50 37.42
N SER A 2 69.71 0.13 37.46
CA SER A 2 68.83 0.21 38.66
C SER A 2 68.75 1.66 39.16
N ASN A 3 67.63 2.33 39.41
CA ASN A 3 66.18 2.13 39.44
C ASN A 3 65.66 3.43 40.09
N SER A 4 64.45 3.91 39.76
CA SER A 4 63.44 4.50 40.67
C SER A 4 62.49 5.41 39.88
N ALA A 5 61.27 5.01 39.54
CA ALA A 5 60.06 4.82 40.37
C ALA A 5 59.35 6.13 40.76
N LYS A 6 58.19 6.41 40.14
CA LYS A 6 56.93 6.98 40.72
C LYS A 6 55.79 6.61 39.74
N LEU A 7 55.01 5.56 39.97
CA LEU A 7 53.79 5.50 40.82
C LEU A 7 52.70 6.51 40.40
N PHE A 8 51.79 6.09 39.51
CA PHE A 8 50.41 6.58 39.51
C PHE A 8 49.47 5.41 39.21
N SER A 9 48.73 5.03 40.24
CA SER A 9 47.66 4.04 40.24
C SER A 9 46.42 4.68 39.63
N PHE A 10 45.93 4.15 38.51
CA PHE A 10 44.53 4.28 38.12
C PHE A 10 43.99 2.92 37.69
N LEU A 11 43.19 2.37 38.59
CA LEU A 11 42.36 1.19 38.41
C LEU A 11 41.31 1.53 37.33
N PHE A 12 41.49 1.07 36.09
CA PHE A 12 40.40 1.04 35.12
C PHE A 12 39.86 -0.38 35.07
N ILE A 13 38.66 -0.52 35.64
CA ILE A 13 37.90 -1.76 35.74
C ILE A 13 37.65 -2.28 34.32
N PHE A 14 38.24 -3.45 34.03
CA PHE A 14 37.99 -4.22 32.83
C PHE A 14 36.57 -4.81 32.95
N PHE A 15 35.56 -4.08 32.48
CA PHE A 15 34.22 -4.62 32.33
C PHE A 15 34.24 -5.64 31.19
N LEU A 16 34.47 -6.91 31.56
CA LEU A 16 34.26 -8.08 30.73
C LEU A 16 32.75 -8.26 30.57
N GLY A 17 32.16 -7.39 29.73
CA GLY A 17 30.78 -7.50 29.29
C GLY A 17 30.65 -8.74 28.41
N LEU A 18 30.21 -9.84 29.02
CA LEU A 18 29.76 -11.05 28.35
C LEU A 18 28.56 -10.65 27.47
N GLY A 19 28.84 -10.26 26.22
CA GLY A 19 27.83 -10.02 25.21
C GLY A 19 27.16 -11.34 24.87
N ILE A 20 26.03 -11.61 25.51
CA ILE A 20 25.09 -12.64 25.07
C ILE A 20 24.60 -12.17 23.69
N PHE A 21 25.25 -12.65 22.63
CA PHE A 21 24.67 -12.67 21.30
C PHE A 21 23.44 -13.57 21.41
N LEU A 22 22.26 -12.96 21.58
CA LEU A 22 21.02 -13.62 21.21
C LEU A 22 21.12 -13.86 19.71
N ALA A 23 21.42 -15.10 19.35
CA ALA A 23 21.21 -15.59 18.00
C ALA A 23 19.73 -15.40 17.71
N VAL A 24 19.39 -14.29 17.06
CA VAL A 24 18.14 -14.16 16.33
C VAL A 24 18.21 -15.28 15.29
N SER A 25 17.35 -16.27 15.45
CA SER A 25 17.16 -17.33 14.47
C SER A 25 16.73 -16.69 13.17
N ALA A 26 17.68 -16.49 12.26
CA ALA A 26 17.43 -16.20 10.86
C ALA A 26 16.78 -17.46 10.30
N GLN A 27 15.46 -17.49 10.27
CA GLN A 27 14.74 -18.48 9.49
C GLN A 27 15.09 -18.20 8.03
N GLU A 28 15.83 -19.10 7.39
CA GLU A 28 16.09 -19.01 5.94
C GLU A 28 14.73 -18.94 5.25
N ALA A 29 14.42 -17.79 4.65
CA ALA A 29 13.21 -17.63 3.86
C ALA A 29 13.24 -18.66 2.72
N SER A 30 12.09 -19.25 2.40
CA SER A 30 12.02 -20.13 1.23
C SER A 30 12.45 -19.39 -0.04
N PRO A 31 13.00 -20.07 -1.06
CA PRO A 31 13.39 -19.42 -2.32
C PRO A 31 12.26 -18.60 -2.98
N VAL A 32 11.01 -19.00 -2.76
CA VAL A 32 9.83 -18.27 -3.23
C VAL A 32 9.56 -17.00 -2.42
N GLU A 33 9.73 -17.04 -1.09
CA GLU A 33 9.64 -15.83 -0.26
C GLU A 33 10.75 -14.84 -0.56
N GLU A 34 11.95 -15.32 -0.89
CA GLU A 34 13.04 -14.46 -1.37
C GLU A 34 12.66 -13.78 -2.70
N ALA A 35 12.10 -14.52 -3.66
CA ALA A 35 11.62 -13.96 -4.92
C ALA A 35 10.53 -12.88 -4.71
N VAL A 36 9.52 -13.17 -3.87
CA VAL A 36 8.46 -12.20 -3.51
C VAL A 36 9.06 -10.95 -2.85
N ASN A 37 10.01 -11.13 -1.92
CA ASN A 37 10.66 -9.99 -1.27
C ASN A 37 11.54 -9.17 -2.23
N LEU A 38 12.20 -9.81 -3.20
CA LEU A 38 12.96 -9.09 -4.23
C LEU A 38 12.06 -8.22 -5.12
N ASP A 39 10.82 -8.65 -5.36
CA ASP A 39 9.88 -7.95 -6.25
C ASP A 39 9.03 -6.89 -5.53
N GLU A 40 8.79 -7.03 -4.23
CA GLU A 40 7.88 -6.13 -3.49
C GLU A 40 8.52 -5.42 -2.30
N ASP A 41 9.60 -5.95 -1.70
CA ASP A 41 10.26 -5.33 -0.54
C ASP A 41 11.22 -4.22 -0.92
N ILE A 42 10.67 -3.09 -1.34
CA ILE A 42 11.46 -1.92 -1.75
C ILE A 42 12.27 -1.40 -0.55
N GLN A 43 13.59 -1.28 -0.72
CA GLN A 43 14.51 -0.73 0.26
C GLN A 43 14.69 0.78 0.08
N PRO A 44 15.08 1.54 1.13
CA PRO A 44 15.34 2.97 1.01
C PRO A 44 16.34 3.33 -0.11
N GLU A 45 17.36 2.49 -0.31
CA GLU A 45 18.41 2.69 -1.30
C GLU A 45 17.88 2.60 -2.73
N ASP A 46 16.88 1.74 -2.99
CA ASP A 46 16.22 1.64 -4.29
C ASP A 46 15.50 2.96 -4.67
N LEU A 47 15.09 3.74 -3.67
CA LEU A 47 14.50 5.07 -3.84
C LEU A 47 15.51 6.22 -3.69
N GLY A 48 16.80 5.92 -3.53
CA GLY A 48 17.86 6.91 -3.34
C GLY A 48 17.73 7.72 -2.03
N VAL A 49 17.16 7.12 -0.99
CA VAL A 49 17.02 7.70 0.35
C VAL A 49 17.62 6.78 1.41
N SER A 50 17.78 7.29 2.63
CA SER A 50 18.28 6.50 3.77
C SER A 50 17.14 6.03 4.65
N GLU A 51 17.35 4.92 5.35
CA GLU A 51 16.44 4.39 6.38
C GLU A 51 15.91 5.48 7.34
N PRO A 52 14.58 5.62 7.52
CA PRO A 52 14.01 6.64 8.39
C PRO A 52 14.40 6.44 9.85
N LYS A 53 15.16 7.39 10.41
CA LYS A 53 15.53 7.40 11.84
C LYS A 53 14.47 8.06 12.74
N LEU A 54 13.65 8.93 12.16
CA LEU A 54 12.63 9.70 12.85
C LEU A 54 11.31 9.56 12.11
N LEU A 55 10.28 9.14 12.84
CA LEU A 55 8.96 8.80 12.32
C LEU A 55 7.90 9.83 12.75
N PRO A 56 6.76 9.91 12.03
CA PRO A 56 5.67 10.87 12.33
C PRO A 56 5.01 10.72 13.70
N ASP A 57 5.21 9.60 14.40
CA ASP A 57 4.73 9.34 15.76
C ASP A 57 5.68 9.90 16.84
N SER A 58 6.87 10.37 16.46
CA SER A 58 7.84 10.95 17.39
C SER A 58 7.52 12.43 17.71
N PRO A 59 7.63 12.85 18.99
CA PRO A 59 7.47 14.25 19.39
C PRO A 59 8.42 15.21 18.68
N PHE A 60 9.58 14.74 18.20
CA PHE A 60 10.59 15.57 17.54
C PHE A 60 10.43 15.62 16.01
N TYR A 61 9.42 14.97 15.43
CA TYR A 61 9.22 14.93 13.98
C TYR A 61 9.08 16.32 13.33
N PHE A 62 8.60 17.32 14.09
CA PHE A 62 8.52 18.71 13.64
C PHE A 62 9.87 19.27 13.16
N LEU A 63 11.00 18.83 13.73
CA LEU A 63 12.34 19.24 13.29
C LEU A 63 12.63 18.79 11.86
N LYS A 64 12.16 17.58 11.49
CA LYS A 64 12.29 17.06 10.12
C LYS A 64 11.48 17.91 9.15
N ASN A 65 10.23 18.24 9.50
CA ASN A 65 9.39 19.10 8.68
C ASN A 65 9.94 20.52 8.54
N TRP A 66 10.52 21.08 9.60
CA TRP A 66 11.20 22.37 9.58
C TRP A 66 12.41 22.36 8.64
N ALA A 67 13.29 21.36 8.75
CA ALA A 67 14.45 21.21 7.87
C ALA A 67 14.04 21.06 6.40
N ARG A 68 13.02 20.23 6.11
CA ARG A 68 12.44 20.09 4.76
C ARG A 68 11.87 21.41 4.24
N GLY A 69 11.22 22.18 5.11
CA GLY A 69 10.70 23.51 4.81
C GLY A 69 11.80 24.47 4.37
N ILE A 70 12.89 24.54 5.12
CA ILE A 70 14.06 25.38 4.80
C ILE A 70 14.67 24.95 3.45
N GLN A 71 14.95 23.66 3.26
CA GLN A 71 15.52 23.15 2.01
C GLN A 71 14.64 23.50 0.81
N ASN A 72 13.33 23.38 0.94
CA ASN A 72 12.38 23.73 -0.11
C ASN A 72 12.36 25.24 -0.41
N VAL A 73 12.45 26.12 0.60
CA VAL A 73 12.50 27.57 0.38
C VAL A 73 13.79 27.98 -0.34
N LEU A 74 14.92 27.38 0.04
CA LEU A 74 16.23 27.67 -0.57
C LEU A 74 16.44 27.04 -1.95
N THR A 75 15.54 26.14 -2.39
CA THR A 75 15.62 25.51 -3.72
C THR A 75 14.78 26.28 -4.72
N PHE A 76 15.38 27.20 -5.48
CA PHE A 76 14.63 28.11 -6.37
C PHE A 76 14.27 27.51 -7.73
N ASN A 77 15.17 26.70 -8.33
CA ASN A 77 14.94 26.11 -9.65
C ASN A 77 13.74 25.13 -9.62
N PRO A 78 12.82 25.21 -10.60
CA PRO A 78 11.57 24.44 -10.54
C PRO A 78 11.77 22.92 -10.68
N ILE A 79 12.74 22.48 -11.48
CA ILE A 79 13.07 21.06 -11.69
C ILE A 79 13.74 20.51 -10.43
N ARG A 80 14.77 21.20 -9.90
CA ARG A 80 15.43 20.80 -8.64
C ARG A 80 14.45 20.80 -7.45
N LYS A 81 13.46 21.69 -7.46
CA LYS A 81 12.41 21.70 -6.43
C LYS A 81 11.49 20.49 -6.58
N ALA A 82 11.15 20.07 -7.80
CA ALA A 82 10.40 18.83 -8.03
C ALA A 82 11.20 17.58 -7.59
N GLU A 83 12.49 17.51 -7.90
CA GLU A 83 13.41 16.46 -7.42
C GLU A 83 13.47 16.40 -5.90
N LEU A 84 13.57 17.55 -5.23
CA LEU A 84 13.58 17.62 -3.77
C LEU A 84 12.26 17.14 -3.16
N ARG A 85 11.12 17.51 -3.77
CA ARG A 85 9.79 17.05 -3.35
C ARG A 85 9.64 15.53 -3.53
N MET A 86 10.15 14.99 -4.64
CA MET A 86 10.20 13.55 -4.89
C MET A 86 11.02 12.85 -3.82
N LYS A 87 12.22 13.36 -3.47
CA LYS A 87 13.00 12.84 -2.35
C LYS A 87 12.21 12.81 -1.03
N PHE A 88 11.46 13.86 -0.73
CA PHE A 88 10.61 13.89 0.48
C PHE A 88 9.47 12.87 0.42
N ALA A 89 8.87 12.63 -0.75
CA ALA A 89 7.85 11.61 -0.92
C ALA A 89 8.44 10.21 -0.70
N ASN A 90 9.62 9.93 -1.25
CA ASN A 90 10.33 8.66 -1.04
C ASN A 90 10.62 8.43 0.46
N GLU A 91 11.16 9.44 1.15
CA GLU A 91 11.38 9.36 2.60
C GLU A 91 10.08 9.09 3.38
N LYS A 92 8.99 9.76 3.00
CA LYS A 92 7.68 9.59 3.64
C LYS A 92 7.07 8.23 3.37
N LEU A 93 7.24 7.67 2.17
CA LEU A 93 6.79 6.31 1.88
C LEU A 93 7.56 5.28 2.72
N MET A 94 8.87 5.48 2.90
CA MET A 94 9.66 4.66 3.83
C MET A 94 9.20 4.83 5.28
N GLU A 95 8.78 6.04 5.68
CA GLU A 95 8.15 6.25 6.99
C GLU A 95 6.83 5.47 7.12
N VAL A 96 5.99 5.41 6.07
CA VAL A 96 4.78 4.57 6.06
C VAL A 96 5.14 3.10 6.25
N LYS A 97 6.08 2.58 5.43
CA LYS A 97 6.57 1.19 5.54
C LYS A 97 7.00 0.86 6.97
N LYS A 98 7.83 1.72 7.56
CA LYS A 98 8.34 1.51 8.92
C LYS A 98 7.27 1.62 10.00
N ILE A 99 6.28 2.49 9.83
CA ILE A 99 5.12 2.57 10.74
C ILE A 99 4.29 1.29 10.67
N VAL A 100 3.98 0.78 9.48
CA VAL A 100 3.22 -0.48 9.29
C VAL A 100 3.96 -1.67 9.92
N GLN A 101 5.29 -1.72 9.79
CA GLN A 101 6.12 -2.75 10.42
C GLN A 101 6.18 -2.65 11.96
N LYS A 102 6.13 -1.43 12.50
CA LYS A 102 6.26 -1.18 13.94
C LYS A 102 4.94 -1.30 14.69
N THR A 103 3.81 -0.98 14.05
CA THR A 103 2.51 -0.84 14.71
C THR A 103 1.35 -1.19 13.79
N GLN A 104 0.29 -1.76 14.37
CA GLN A 104 -0.99 -2.05 13.69
C GLN A 104 -2.07 -1.02 14.06
N ASP A 105 -1.65 0.12 14.63
CA ASP A 105 -2.53 1.25 14.99
C ASP A 105 -3.01 1.99 13.73
N PRO A 106 -4.32 1.92 13.40
CA PRO A 106 -4.84 2.48 12.16
C PRO A 106 -4.62 3.99 12.03
N GLU A 107 -4.70 4.75 13.13
CA GLU A 107 -4.61 6.21 13.08
C GLU A 107 -3.18 6.68 12.79
N LYS A 108 -2.18 5.97 13.33
CA LYS A 108 -0.76 6.24 13.00
C LYS A 108 -0.46 5.93 11.54
N ILE A 109 -0.98 4.81 11.03
CA ILE A 109 -0.81 4.42 9.62
C ILE A 109 -1.48 5.45 8.72
N LYS A 110 -2.74 5.79 8.96
CA LYS A 110 -3.48 6.81 8.19
C LYS A 110 -2.74 8.14 8.15
N LYS A 111 -2.28 8.64 9.30
CA LYS A 111 -1.53 9.90 9.38
C LYS A 111 -0.21 9.84 8.59
N ALA A 112 0.53 8.74 8.65
CA ALA A 112 1.75 8.58 7.87
C ALA A 112 1.44 8.57 6.36
N THR A 113 0.40 7.84 5.95
CA THR A 113 -0.07 7.76 4.56
C THR A 113 -0.54 9.12 4.03
N GLU A 114 -1.23 9.92 4.84
CA GLU A 114 -1.63 11.29 4.47
C GLU A 114 -0.44 12.20 4.23
N ASN A 115 0.59 12.11 5.07
CA ASN A 115 1.80 12.89 4.88
C ASN A 115 2.47 12.55 3.55
N TYR A 116 2.48 11.28 3.16
CA TYR A 116 2.96 10.82 1.84
C TYR A 116 2.10 11.38 0.71
N GLN A 117 0.77 11.18 0.74
CA GLN A 117 -0.15 11.69 -0.29
C GLN A 117 -0.01 13.20 -0.52
N GLN A 118 0.08 13.98 0.56
CA GLN A 118 0.27 15.42 0.50
C GLN A 118 1.60 15.81 -0.17
N GLU A 119 2.64 15.00 -0.04
CA GLU A 119 3.92 15.28 -0.70
C GLU A 119 3.87 14.95 -2.19
N VAL A 120 3.24 13.84 -2.58
CA VAL A 120 3.01 13.50 -3.99
C VAL A 120 2.18 14.58 -4.69
N GLU A 121 1.16 15.12 -4.02
CA GLU A 121 0.39 16.27 -4.51
C GLU A 121 1.27 17.51 -4.74
N LYS A 122 2.24 17.77 -3.85
CA LYS A 122 3.17 18.89 -4.04
C LYS A 122 4.15 18.67 -5.20
N ILE A 123 4.50 17.41 -5.52
CA ILE A 123 5.29 17.10 -6.72
C ILE A 123 4.50 17.52 -7.96
N LYS A 124 3.25 17.06 -8.09
CA LYS A 124 2.37 17.45 -9.20
C LYS A 124 2.28 18.97 -9.36
N ASN A 125 1.93 19.67 -8.28
CA ASN A 125 1.81 21.14 -8.29
C ASN A 125 3.12 21.87 -8.64
N GLN A 126 4.27 21.25 -8.35
CA GLN A 126 5.57 21.82 -8.71
C GLN A 126 5.92 21.54 -10.17
N VAL A 127 5.58 20.36 -10.68
CA VAL A 127 5.75 19.97 -12.10
C VAL A 127 4.91 20.85 -13.02
N GLU A 128 3.73 21.30 -12.60
CA GLU A 128 2.92 22.25 -13.38
C GLU A 128 3.65 23.58 -13.67
N LYS A 129 4.64 23.95 -12.86
CA LYS A 129 5.46 25.16 -13.06
C LYS A 129 6.62 24.94 -14.03
N ILE A 130 6.90 23.70 -14.40
CA ILE A 130 7.91 23.35 -15.41
C ILE A 130 7.26 23.56 -16.78
N LYS A 131 7.82 24.51 -17.55
CA LYS A 131 7.30 24.89 -18.86
C LYS A 131 7.78 23.96 -19.97
N GLU A 132 9.03 23.52 -19.85
CA GLU A 132 9.71 22.69 -20.85
C GLU A 132 9.25 21.23 -20.76
N LYS A 133 9.26 20.55 -21.90
CA LYS A 133 9.06 19.10 -22.01
C LYS A 133 10.39 18.34 -21.97
N ALA A 134 10.34 17.02 -21.76
CA ALA A 134 11.51 16.15 -21.78
C ALA A 134 12.31 16.30 -23.10
N LYS A 135 11.63 16.44 -24.24
CA LYS A 135 12.26 16.65 -25.56
C LYS A 135 13.02 17.98 -25.71
N GLU A 136 12.75 18.95 -24.85
CA GLU A 136 13.27 20.31 -24.94
C GLU A 136 14.41 20.56 -23.97
N ASN A 137 14.38 19.92 -22.79
CA ASN A 137 15.35 20.13 -21.72
C ASN A 137 15.85 18.80 -21.15
N PRO A 138 17.16 18.50 -21.28
CA PRO A 138 17.76 17.28 -20.72
C PRO A 138 17.60 17.11 -19.20
N GLN A 139 17.45 18.21 -18.44
CA GLN A 139 17.16 18.13 -17.00
C GLN A 139 15.73 17.66 -16.74
N VAL A 140 14.78 18.02 -17.58
CA VAL A 140 13.39 17.52 -17.49
C VAL A 140 13.35 16.05 -17.87
N GLU A 141 14.08 15.65 -18.91
CA GLU A 141 14.22 14.24 -19.29
C GLU A 141 14.83 13.41 -18.16
N SER A 142 15.96 13.84 -17.58
CA SER A 142 16.59 13.14 -16.47
C SER A 142 15.70 13.07 -15.22
N PHE A 143 14.96 14.14 -14.92
CA PHE A 143 13.97 14.12 -13.85
C PHE A 143 12.85 13.11 -14.13
N LEU A 144 12.31 13.09 -15.35
CA LEU A 144 11.24 12.17 -15.74
C LEU A 144 11.69 10.72 -15.62
N ASP A 145 12.88 10.37 -16.12
CA ASP A 145 13.41 9.01 -16.02
C ASP A 145 13.49 8.54 -14.57
N LYS A 146 14.01 9.40 -13.69
CA LYS A 146 14.08 9.11 -12.25
C LYS A 146 12.69 9.03 -11.61
N PHE A 147 11.78 9.90 -12.02
CA PHE A 147 10.40 9.93 -11.53
C PHE A 147 9.66 8.64 -11.88
N LEU A 148 9.68 8.22 -13.14
CA LEU A 148 9.07 6.97 -13.60
C LEU A 148 9.62 5.77 -12.83
N HIS A 149 10.93 5.70 -12.65
CA HIS A 149 11.57 4.62 -11.88
C HIS A 149 11.08 4.59 -10.42
N GLN A 150 11.01 5.73 -9.76
CA GLN A 150 10.62 5.77 -8.34
C GLN A 150 9.11 5.59 -8.14
N GLN A 151 8.26 6.09 -9.05
CA GLN A 151 6.81 5.93 -8.92
C GLN A 151 6.36 4.49 -9.18
N THR A 152 7.00 3.75 -10.08
CA THR A 152 6.72 2.30 -10.25
C THR A 152 7.08 1.51 -8.98
N LEU A 153 8.17 1.87 -8.28
CA LEU A 153 8.51 1.29 -6.98
C LEU A 153 7.52 1.71 -5.87
N HIS A 154 7.03 2.96 -5.91
CA HIS A 154 5.99 3.42 -4.98
C HIS A 154 4.70 2.60 -5.14
N GLU A 155 4.30 2.29 -6.37
CA GLU A 155 3.13 1.47 -6.64
C GLU A 155 3.26 0.07 -6.02
N LYS A 156 4.37 -0.63 -6.31
CA LYS A 156 4.67 -1.96 -5.75
C LYS A 156 4.64 -1.96 -4.23
N LEU A 157 5.25 -0.96 -3.60
CA LEU A 157 5.30 -0.89 -2.14
C LEU A 157 3.93 -0.56 -1.53
N LEU A 158 3.16 0.37 -2.11
CA LEU A 158 1.82 0.69 -1.60
C LEU A 158 0.91 -0.54 -1.65
N GLU A 159 0.95 -1.28 -2.75
CA GLU A 159 0.21 -2.52 -2.90
C GLU A 159 0.63 -3.60 -1.89
N LYS A 160 1.94 -3.77 -1.64
CA LYS A 160 2.43 -4.64 -0.57
C LYS A 160 1.87 -4.21 0.79
N LEU A 161 1.93 -2.91 1.09
CA LEU A 161 1.49 -2.38 2.38
C LEU A 161 -0.02 -2.57 2.61
N GLU A 162 -0.85 -2.56 1.57
CA GLU A 162 -2.28 -2.86 1.69
C GLU A 162 -2.52 -4.23 2.35
N THR A 163 -1.68 -5.21 2.07
CA THR A 163 -1.81 -6.57 2.63
C THR A 163 -1.32 -6.69 4.07
N GLN A 164 -0.59 -5.69 4.59
CA GLN A 164 0.07 -5.72 5.90
C GLN A 164 -0.63 -4.86 6.96
N VAL A 165 -1.67 -4.13 6.55
CA VAL A 165 -2.41 -3.23 7.43
C VAL A 165 -3.73 -3.82 7.88
N PRO A 166 -4.25 -3.41 9.05
CA PRO A 166 -5.59 -3.81 9.46
C PRO A 166 -6.64 -3.22 8.52
N SER A 167 -7.81 -3.84 8.48
CA SER A 167 -8.94 -3.42 7.63
C SER A 167 -9.33 -1.94 7.80
N GLN A 168 -9.15 -1.36 9.00
CA GLN A 168 -9.46 0.06 9.24
C GLN A 168 -8.48 1.04 8.56
N ALA A 169 -7.27 0.59 8.23
CA ALA A 169 -6.26 1.38 7.53
C ALA A 169 -6.10 0.99 6.05
N PHE A 170 -6.61 -0.20 5.67
CA PHE A 170 -6.61 -0.69 4.30
C PHE A 170 -7.16 0.34 3.30
N GLU A 171 -8.38 0.85 3.53
CA GLU A 171 -9.00 1.82 2.63
C GLU A 171 -8.14 3.07 2.44
N LYS A 172 -7.45 3.52 3.49
CA LYS A 172 -6.59 4.71 3.39
C LYS A 172 -5.35 4.47 2.55
N ILE A 173 -4.73 3.30 2.63
CA ILE A 173 -3.60 2.95 1.77
C ILE A 173 -4.06 2.76 0.33
N LYS A 174 -5.20 2.09 0.12
CA LYS A 174 -5.81 1.94 -1.20
C LYS A 174 -6.12 3.29 -1.85
N GLU A 175 -6.75 4.21 -1.13
CA GLU A 175 -6.95 5.60 -1.59
C GLU A 175 -5.63 6.29 -1.93
N ALA A 176 -4.57 6.05 -1.15
CA ALA A 176 -3.24 6.59 -1.42
C ALA A 176 -2.60 6.01 -2.67
N ARG A 177 -2.80 4.72 -2.94
CA ARG A 177 -2.34 4.04 -4.16
C ARG A 177 -3.10 4.56 -5.39
N GLU A 178 -4.43 4.58 -5.34
CA GLU A 178 -5.26 5.10 -6.44
C GLU A 178 -4.91 6.55 -6.77
N ALA A 179 -4.79 7.40 -5.74
CA ALA A 179 -4.44 8.79 -5.92
C ALA A 179 -2.95 8.98 -6.27
N HIS A 180 -2.07 8.02 -5.97
CA HIS A 180 -0.70 7.98 -6.46
C HIS A 180 -0.68 7.75 -7.98
N LEU A 181 -1.40 6.74 -8.48
CA LEU A 181 -1.48 6.44 -9.92
C LEU A 181 -2.02 7.63 -10.72
N GLU A 182 -3.04 8.33 -10.22
CA GLU A 182 -3.57 9.55 -10.85
C GLU A 182 -2.53 10.68 -10.96
N ARG A 183 -1.69 10.84 -9.94
CA ARG A 183 -0.62 11.84 -9.96
C ARG A 183 0.56 11.38 -10.80
N PHE A 184 0.83 10.08 -10.80
CA PHE A 184 1.86 9.44 -11.60
C PHE A 184 1.59 9.69 -13.09
N GLN A 185 0.39 9.33 -13.58
CA GLN A 185 0.01 9.58 -14.97
C GLN A 185 0.03 11.08 -15.30
N SER A 186 -0.49 11.92 -14.41
CA SER A 186 -0.59 13.37 -14.65
C SER A 186 0.80 14.02 -14.81
N VAL A 187 1.76 13.67 -13.95
CA VAL A 187 3.14 14.19 -14.04
C VAL A 187 3.85 13.64 -15.28
N MET A 188 3.69 12.35 -15.57
CA MET A 188 4.28 11.70 -16.73
C MET A 188 3.84 12.40 -18.03
N LEU A 189 2.54 12.55 -18.25
CA LEU A 189 1.97 13.18 -19.45
C LEU A 189 2.21 14.70 -19.50
N LYS A 190 2.35 15.35 -18.33
CA LYS A 190 2.74 16.77 -18.28
C LYS A 190 4.15 16.99 -18.78
N LEU A 191 5.07 16.05 -18.58
CA LEU A 191 6.49 16.20 -18.94
C LEU A 191 6.87 15.57 -20.28
N GLU A 192 6.17 14.51 -20.71
CA GLU A 192 6.36 13.87 -22.01
C GLU A 192 5.02 13.78 -22.74
N ASP A 193 4.94 14.40 -23.92
CA ASP A 193 3.72 14.46 -24.73
C ASP A 193 3.73 13.48 -25.90
N ARG A 194 4.78 12.67 -26.03
CA ARG A 194 4.92 11.64 -27.07
C ARG A 194 4.67 10.24 -26.47
N PRO A 195 3.53 9.59 -26.81
CA PRO A 195 3.18 8.29 -26.24
C PRO A 195 4.24 7.21 -26.45
N GLU A 196 4.91 7.18 -27.61
CA GLU A 196 5.94 6.20 -27.92
C GLU A 196 7.16 6.32 -26.99
N LYS A 197 7.49 7.55 -26.57
CA LYS A 197 8.57 7.79 -25.61
C LYS A 197 8.20 7.40 -24.19
N ILE A 198 6.92 7.45 -23.84
CA ILE A 198 6.43 6.90 -22.57
C ILE A 198 6.59 5.38 -22.57
N THR A 199 6.16 4.70 -23.63
CA THR A 199 6.36 3.25 -23.79
C THR A 199 7.83 2.87 -23.66
N GLU A 200 8.72 3.51 -24.43
CA GLU A 200 10.17 3.23 -24.40
C GLU A 200 10.78 3.41 -23.01
N LYS A 201 10.42 4.50 -22.31
CA LYS A 201 10.94 4.78 -20.98
C LYS A 201 10.43 3.80 -19.93
N LEU A 202 9.12 3.48 -19.94
CA LEU A 202 8.54 2.52 -19.00
C LEU A 202 9.10 1.11 -19.21
N ASP A 203 9.17 0.67 -20.46
CA ASP A 203 9.75 -0.62 -20.86
C ASP A 203 11.20 -0.74 -20.36
N LYS A 204 12.05 0.24 -20.68
CA LYS A 204 13.43 0.28 -20.19
C LYS A 204 13.52 0.24 -18.66
N ILE A 205 12.71 1.05 -17.96
CA ILE A 205 12.76 1.15 -16.50
C ILE A 205 12.33 -0.16 -15.84
N LEU A 206 11.28 -0.81 -16.35
CA LEU A 206 10.78 -2.06 -15.80
C LEU A 206 11.73 -3.24 -16.09
N GLU A 207 12.41 -3.22 -17.23
CA GLU A 207 13.45 -4.20 -17.57
C GLU A 207 14.70 -4.04 -16.68
N GLU A 208 15.18 -2.81 -16.48
CA GLU A 208 16.38 -2.51 -15.67
C GLU A 208 16.12 -2.60 -14.16
N GLN A 209 14.85 -2.59 -13.73
CA GLN A 209 14.51 -2.73 -12.32
C GLN A 209 15.01 -4.06 -11.75
N LYS A 210 15.60 -3.95 -10.55
CA LYS A 210 15.94 -5.10 -9.72
C LYS A 210 14.66 -5.89 -9.42
N GLY A 211 14.77 -7.22 -9.47
CA GLY A 211 13.68 -8.13 -9.13
C GLY A 211 14.15 -9.58 -9.24
N SER A 212 13.24 -10.48 -8.94
CA SER A 212 13.41 -11.92 -9.10
C SER A 212 13.32 -12.32 -10.58
N GLN A 213 13.43 -13.62 -10.84
CA GLN A 213 13.18 -14.20 -12.17
C GLN A 213 11.69 -14.11 -12.60
N PHE A 214 10.79 -13.65 -11.73
CA PHE A 214 9.36 -13.49 -11.98
C PHE A 214 8.90 -12.02 -12.00
N LYS A 215 9.85 -11.08 -11.93
CA LYS A 215 9.59 -9.64 -11.79
C LYS A 215 8.69 -9.07 -12.88
N GLU A 216 8.73 -9.65 -14.08
CA GLU A 216 7.92 -9.23 -15.22
C GLU A 216 6.42 -9.32 -14.88
N PHE A 217 6.01 -10.31 -14.10
CA PHE A 217 4.62 -10.41 -13.64
C PHE A 217 4.23 -9.19 -12.79
N LYS A 218 5.08 -8.80 -11.84
CA LYS A 218 4.82 -7.64 -10.99
C LYS A 218 4.88 -6.33 -11.77
N ASN A 219 5.74 -6.25 -12.78
CA ASN A 219 5.80 -5.12 -13.70
C ASN A 219 4.50 -4.98 -14.52
N LEU A 220 3.90 -6.09 -14.96
CA LEU A 220 2.61 -6.09 -15.65
C LEU A 220 1.48 -5.57 -14.77
N GLU A 221 1.45 -5.91 -13.47
CA GLU A 221 0.47 -5.35 -12.53
C GLU A 221 0.57 -3.81 -12.45
N VAL A 222 1.79 -3.27 -12.36
CA VAL A 222 2.01 -1.81 -12.34
C VAL A 222 1.53 -1.15 -13.63
N LEU A 223 1.85 -1.73 -14.79
CA LEU A 223 1.39 -1.21 -16.08
C LEU A 223 -0.13 -1.28 -16.21
N LYS A 224 -0.75 -2.38 -15.77
CA LYS A 224 -2.19 -2.56 -15.82
C LYS A 224 -2.93 -1.54 -14.95
N ASN A 225 -2.43 -1.32 -13.74
CA ASN A 225 -2.96 -0.30 -12.83
C ASN A 225 -2.82 1.12 -13.45
N LEU A 226 -1.72 1.38 -14.16
CA LEU A 226 -1.49 2.65 -14.85
C LEU A 226 -2.37 2.81 -16.10
N GLU A 227 -2.61 1.73 -16.86
CA GLU A 227 -3.48 1.69 -18.06
C GLU A 227 -4.88 2.23 -17.72
N GLU A 228 -5.42 1.89 -16.56
CA GLU A 228 -6.73 2.34 -16.10
C GLU A 228 -6.79 3.85 -15.82
N LYS A 229 -5.66 4.49 -15.51
CA LYS A 229 -5.60 5.91 -15.12
C LYS A 229 -5.21 6.86 -16.24
N VAL A 230 -4.55 6.35 -17.28
CA VAL A 230 -4.16 7.17 -18.43
C VAL A 230 -5.36 7.42 -19.36
N PRO A 231 -5.41 8.57 -20.05
CA PRO A 231 -6.44 8.83 -21.05
C PRO A 231 -6.29 7.90 -22.27
N GLU A 232 -7.35 7.73 -23.06
CA GLU A 232 -7.41 6.77 -24.19
C GLU A 232 -6.24 6.92 -25.17
N GLU A 233 -5.78 8.14 -25.42
CA GLU A 233 -4.66 8.44 -26.31
C GLU A 233 -3.33 7.85 -25.82
N ALA A 234 -3.18 7.69 -24.50
CA ALA A 234 -1.99 7.12 -23.86
C ALA A 234 -2.17 5.64 -23.48
N LYS A 235 -3.40 5.11 -23.44
CA LYS A 235 -3.65 3.68 -23.14
C LYS A 235 -2.94 2.76 -24.11
N GLU A 236 -2.98 3.08 -25.40
CA GLU A 236 -2.34 2.26 -26.43
C GLU A 236 -0.82 2.15 -26.24
N ALA A 237 -0.18 3.22 -25.76
CA ALA A 237 1.25 3.22 -25.43
C ALA A 237 1.57 2.30 -24.24
N ILE A 238 0.71 2.28 -23.22
CA ILE A 238 0.84 1.36 -22.08
C ILE A 238 0.58 -0.09 -22.51
N ARG A 239 -0.45 -0.35 -23.33
CA ARG A 239 -0.75 -1.69 -23.88
C ARG A 239 0.41 -2.29 -24.65
N LYS A 240 1.11 -1.50 -25.46
CA LYS A 240 2.32 -1.98 -26.16
C LYS A 240 3.44 -2.39 -25.21
N ALA A 241 3.61 -1.66 -24.11
CA ALA A 241 4.56 -2.06 -23.06
C ALA A 241 4.09 -3.36 -22.36
N GLU A 242 2.79 -3.49 -22.07
CA GLU A 242 2.23 -4.72 -21.52
C GLU A 242 2.43 -5.92 -22.44
N GLU A 243 2.18 -5.79 -23.75
CA GLU A 243 2.35 -6.84 -24.74
C GLU A 243 3.80 -7.32 -24.77
N LYS A 244 4.77 -6.40 -24.87
CA LYS A 244 6.19 -6.73 -24.86
C LYS A 244 6.62 -7.44 -23.58
N ILE A 245 6.21 -6.95 -22.40
CA ILE A 245 6.58 -7.59 -21.13
C ILE A 245 5.86 -8.95 -20.98
N THR A 246 4.65 -9.09 -21.50
CA THR A 246 3.92 -10.37 -21.52
C THR A 246 4.64 -11.40 -22.37
N GLU A 247 5.12 -11.02 -23.56
CA GLU A 247 5.93 -11.89 -24.43
C GLU A 247 7.22 -12.33 -23.73
N ASN A 248 7.93 -11.40 -23.10
CA ASN A 248 9.14 -11.70 -22.34
C ASN A 248 8.87 -12.66 -21.17
N LEU A 249 7.77 -12.45 -20.43
CA LEU A 249 7.36 -13.33 -19.34
C LEU A 249 7.03 -14.74 -19.86
N GLN A 250 6.30 -14.85 -20.98
CA GLN A 250 5.99 -16.13 -21.61
C GLN A 250 7.28 -16.87 -22.00
N GLU A 251 8.17 -16.20 -22.71
CA GLU A 251 9.45 -16.78 -23.15
C GLU A 251 10.31 -17.22 -21.95
N ASN A 252 10.35 -16.42 -20.89
CA ASN A 252 11.06 -16.75 -19.65
C ASN A 252 10.46 -17.99 -18.97
N LEU A 253 9.14 -18.04 -18.80
CA LEU A 253 8.45 -19.19 -18.20
C LEU A 253 8.65 -20.48 -19.01
N GLU A 254 8.67 -20.40 -20.34
CA GLU A 254 8.89 -21.56 -21.21
C GLU A 254 10.33 -22.10 -21.16
N LYS A 255 11.31 -21.21 -20.99
CA LYS A 255 12.73 -21.59 -20.89
C LYS A 255 13.15 -22.08 -19.50
N MET A 256 12.35 -21.79 -18.47
CA MET A 256 12.62 -22.20 -17.10
C MET A 256 12.50 -23.72 -16.90
N SER A 257 13.22 -24.24 -15.91
CA SER A 257 13.07 -25.64 -15.49
C SER A 257 11.67 -25.90 -14.92
N PRO A 258 11.17 -27.16 -14.94
CA PRO A 258 9.90 -27.51 -14.30
C PRO A 258 9.85 -27.12 -12.81
N GLU A 259 10.99 -27.20 -12.12
CA GLU A 259 11.11 -26.75 -10.72
C GLU A 259 10.85 -25.23 -10.58
N ASN A 260 11.40 -24.41 -11.48
CA ASN A 260 11.16 -22.96 -11.45
C ASN A 260 9.74 -22.60 -11.92
N GLN A 261 9.12 -23.39 -12.80
CA GLN A 261 7.71 -23.23 -13.15
C GLN A 261 6.79 -23.53 -11.95
N GLU A 262 7.10 -24.55 -11.13
CA GLU A 262 6.35 -24.79 -9.90
C GLU A 262 6.58 -23.67 -8.86
N LYS A 263 7.81 -23.15 -8.75
CA LYS A 263 8.09 -21.97 -7.92
C LYS A 263 7.29 -20.74 -8.37
N PHE A 264 7.05 -20.56 -9.67
CA PHE A 264 6.20 -19.47 -10.17
C PHE A 264 4.77 -19.60 -9.66
N LYS A 265 4.23 -20.83 -9.61
CA LYS A 265 2.91 -21.09 -9.04
C LYS A 265 2.84 -20.72 -7.55
N GLU A 266 3.84 -21.12 -6.75
CA GLU A 266 3.91 -20.71 -5.35
C GLU A 266 4.11 -19.19 -5.19
N TYR A 267 4.90 -18.57 -6.07
CA TYR A 267 5.09 -17.12 -6.10
C TYR A 267 3.76 -16.40 -6.31
N MET A 268 2.96 -16.84 -7.28
CA MET A 268 1.63 -16.28 -7.58
C MET A 268 0.64 -16.38 -6.41
N GLU A 269 0.83 -17.34 -5.51
CA GLU A 269 -0.01 -17.48 -4.32
C GLU A 269 0.35 -16.50 -3.21
N LYS A 270 1.63 -16.12 -3.12
CA LYS A 270 2.19 -15.29 -2.05
C LYS A 270 2.31 -13.82 -2.45
N ILE A 271 2.47 -13.51 -3.73
CA ILE A 271 2.63 -12.15 -4.23
C ILE A 271 1.40 -11.30 -3.87
N SER A 272 1.65 -10.07 -3.39
CA SER A 272 0.59 -9.11 -3.09
C SER A 272 -0.06 -8.61 -4.38
N GLY A 273 -1.20 -7.93 -4.26
CA GLY A 273 -1.91 -7.34 -5.39
C GLY A 273 -3.35 -7.77 -5.55
N ASP A 274 -4.01 -7.11 -6.49
CA ASP A 274 -5.41 -7.32 -6.82
C ASP A 274 -5.60 -8.64 -7.58
N LYS A 275 -6.38 -9.56 -7.01
CA LYS A 275 -6.47 -10.93 -7.53
C LYS A 275 -7.24 -10.98 -8.85
N GLU A 276 -8.21 -10.11 -9.05
CA GLU A 276 -8.89 -9.93 -10.33
C GLU A 276 -7.92 -9.47 -11.42
N ARG A 277 -7.08 -8.45 -11.15
CA ARG A 277 -6.07 -7.98 -12.12
C ARG A 277 -5.00 -9.03 -12.41
N GLN A 278 -4.56 -9.77 -11.39
CA GLN A 278 -3.64 -10.88 -11.58
C GLN A 278 -4.24 -11.96 -12.50
N LEU A 279 -5.53 -12.24 -12.36
CA LEU A 279 -6.22 -13.17 -13.25
C LEU A 279 -6.27 -12.64 -14.69
N GLU A 280 -6.58 -11.35 -14.89
CA GLU A 280 -6.56 -10.73 -16.24
C GLU A 280 -5.20 -10.85 -16.92
N ILE A 281 -4.11 -10.62 -16.19
CA ILE A 281 -2.74 -10.79 -16.69
C ILE A 281 -2.49 -12.25 -17.05
N MET A 282 -2.84 -13.18 -16.15
CA MET A 282 -2.67 -14.62 -16.36
C MET A 282 -3.43 -15.14 -17.58
N GLU A 283 -4.60 -14.58 -17.92
CA GLU A 283 -5.35 -14.96 -19.14
C GLU A 283 -4.65 -14.53 -20.44
N LYS A 284 -3.81 -13.48 -20.39
CA LYS A 284 -3.00 -13.07 -21.54
C LYS A 284 -1.76 -13.96 -21.75
N ILE A 285 -1.31 -14.67 -20.71
CA ILE A 285 -0.15 -15.58 -20.79
C ILE A 285 -0.54 -16.82 -21.58
N LYS A 286 0.02 -16.95 -22.78
CA LYS A 286 -0.08 -18.13 -23.64
C LYS A 286 1.18 -18.95 -23.48
N SER A 287 1.05 -20.26 -23.61
CA SER A 287 2.19 -21.16 -23.77
C SER A 287 1.91 -22.14 -24.89
N GLU A 288 2.93 -22.72 -25.50
CA GLU A 288 2.79 -23.87 -26.38
C GLU A 288 2.93 -25.20 -25.62
N SER A 289 3.70 -25.22 -24.53
CA SER A 289 3.94 -26.39 -23.67
C SER A 289 2.67 -26.85 -22.95
N SER A 290 2.36 -28.14 -23.07
CA SER A 290 1.19 -28.73 -22.39
C SER A 290 1.32 -28.70 -20.86
N GLU A 291 2.54 -28.88 -20.34
CA GLU A 291 2.82 -28.86 -18.90
C GLU A 291 2.68 -27.45 -18.31
N LEU A 292 3.27 -26.45 -18.98
CA LEU A 292 3.15 -25.05 -18.53
C LEU A 292 1.70 -24.56 -18.64
N LYS A 293 0.97 -24.93 -19.70
CA LYS A 293 -0.48 -24.66 -19.81
C LYS A 293 -1.24 -25.20 -18.59
N GLU A 294 -1.04 -26.46 -18.25
CA GLU A 294 -1.73 -27.06 -17.10
C GLU A 294 -1.38 -26.35 -15.79
N ASN A 295 -0.12 -25.96 -15.60
CA ASN A 295 0.33 -25.23 -14.42
C ASN A 295 -0.29 -23.82 -14.34
N LEU A 296 -0.33 -23.08 -15.45
CA LEU A 296 -0.98 -21.77 -15.52
C LEU A 296 -2.48 -21.87 -15.23
N GLU A 297 -3.18 -22.87 -15.75
CA GLU A 297 -4.60 -23.10 -15.46
C GLU A 297 -4.83 -23.42 -13.98
N LYS A 298 -3.97 -24.23 -13.35
CA LYS A 298 -4.03 -24.48 -11.90
C LYS A 298 -3.86 -23.18 -11.09
N VAL A 299 -2.95 -22.30 -11.50
CA VAL A 299 -2.77 -20.99 -10.85
C VAL A 299 -4.02 -20.13 -11.01
N LYS A 300 -4.59 -20.05 -12.22
CA LYS A 300 -5.83 -19.30 -12.50
C LYS A 300 -6.97 -19.78 -11.63
N GLU A 301 -7.18 -21.09 -11.49
CA GLU A 301 -8.24 -21.64 -10.64
C GLU A 301 -8.03 -21.30 -9.16
N ARG A 302 -6.79 -21.40 -8.64
CA ARG A 302 -6.49 -20.98 -7.26
C ARG A 302 -6.75 -19.49 -7.03
N ILE A 303 -6.44 -18.64 -8.00
CA ILE A 303 -6.76 -17.20 -7.94
C ILE A 303 -8.29 -17.00 -7.91
N LYS A 304 -9.04 -17.70 -8.78
CA LYS A 304 -10.52 -17.65 -8.80
C LYS A 304 -11.14 -18.11 -7.47
N GLU A 305 -10.58 -19.12 -6.83
CA GLU A 305 -11.00 -19.58 -5.50
C GLU A 305 -10.80 -18.46 -4.45
N LYS A 306 -9.62 -17.85 -4.40
CA LYS A 306 -9.33 -16.72 -3.49
C LYS A 306 -10.25 -15.52 -3.72
N ILE A 307 -10.60 -15.22 -4.98
CA ILE A 307 -11.57 -14.17 -5.33
C ILE A 307 -12.96 -14.51 -4.77
N LYS A 308 -13.40 -15.77 -4.90
CA LYS A 308 -14.69 -16.24 -4.35
C LYS A 308 -14.70 -16.20 -2.83
N GLU A 309 -13.61 -16.58 -2.18
CA GLU A 309 -13.47 -16.51 -0.73
C GLU A 309 -13.59 -15.07 -0.23
N LYS A 310 -12.88 -14.11 -0.84
CA LYS A 310 -13.02 -12.68 -0.50
C LYS A 310 -14.43 -12.12 -0.73
N LYS A 311 -15.15 -12.62 -1.74
CA LYS A 311 -16.56 -12.23 -1.99
C LYS A 311 -17.54 -12.92 -1.03
N GLY A 312 -17.15 -14.05 -0.45
CA GLY A 312 -17.89 -14.82 0.55
C GLY A 312 -17.58 -14.44 2.00
N GLU A 313 -16.48 -13.73 2.25
CA GLU A 313 -16.24 -13.07 3.53
C GLU A 313 -17.34 -12.02 3.75
N PRO A 314 -18.11 -12.10 4.85
CA PRO A 314 -19.08 -11.06 5.15
C PRO A 314 -18.30 -9.76 5.30
N VAL A 315 -18.49 -8.84 4.37
CA VAL A 315 -18.19 -7.43 4.59
C VAL A 315 -18.80 -7.14 5.96
N ALA A 316 -17.97 -6.76 6.93
CA ALA A 316 -18.47 -6.32 8.22
C ALA A 316 -19.23 -5.02 7.95
N CYS A 317 -20.50 -5.16 7.56
CA CYS A 317 -21.41 -4.05 7.34
C CYS A 317 -21.64 -3.47 8.70
N ALA A 318 -20.86 -2.44 9.03
CA ALA A 318 -20.99 -1.75 10.29
C ALA A 318 -22.47 -1.35 10.42
N GLN A 319 -23.10 -1.78 11.52
CA GLN A 319 -24.47 -1.38 11.83
C GLN A 319 -24.44 0.11 12.14
N VAL A 320 -24.65 0.91 11.09
CA VAL A 320 -24.67 2.36 11.12
C VAL A 320 -25.99 2.74 10.48
N ILE A 321 -26.98 3.05 11.31
CA ILE A 321 -28.27 3.53 10.85
C ILE A 321 -28.03 4.87 10.15
N THR A 322 -28.16 4.87 8.83
CA THR A 322 -27.96 6.05 7.99
C THR A 322 -29.27 6.45 7.34
N TYR A 323 -29.62 7.73 7.46
CA TYR A 323 -30.81 8.31 6.83
C TYR A 323 -30.41 8.91 5.50
N CYS A 324 -30.86 8.30 4.41
CA CYS A 324 -30.56 8.76 3.05
C CYS A 324 -31.84 8.88 2.25
N ILE A 325 -31.85 9.80 1.29
CA ILE A 325 -32.86 9.79 0.24
C ILE A 325 -32.67 8.52 -0.58
N ASP A 326 -33.69 7.67 -0.61
CA ASP A 326 -33.69 6.44 -1.40
C ASP A 326 -33.74 6.79 -2.90
N PRO A 327 -32.79 6.32 -3.73
CA PRO A 327 -32.71 6.70 -5.14
C PRO A 327 -33.91 6.25 -5.99
N SER A 328 -34.63 5.21 -5.56
CA SER A 328 -35.76 4.63 -6.29
C SER A 328 -37.08 5.31 -5.97
N THR A 329 -37.25 5.78 -4.73
CA THR A 329 -38.51 6.40 -4.27
C THR A 329 -38.41 7.92 -4.12
N GLY A 330 -37.21 8.46 -3.94
CA GLY A 330 -36.99 9.87 -3.62
C GLY A 330 -37.37 10.25 -2.18
N GLU A 331 -37.73 9.29 -1.33
CA GLU A 331 -38.13 9.51 0.06
C GLU A 331 -36.99 9.22 1.04
N CYS A 332 -37.05 9.80 2.25
CA CYS A 332 -36.06 9.54 3.29
C CYS A 332 -36.24 8.12 3.85
N ALA A 333 -35.27 7.25 3.62
CA ALA A 333 -35.25 5.87 4.08
C ALA A 333 -34.14 5.64 5.12
N VAL A 334 -34.36 4.62 5.95
CA VAL A 334 -33.44 4.19 7.00
C VAL A 334 -32.67 2.97 6.52
N TYR A 335 -31.35 3.08 6.41
CA TYR A 335 -30.47 1.97 6.05
C TYR A 335 -29.76 1.48 7.30
N PRO A 336 -29.98 0.23 7.74
CA PRO A 336 -29.48 -0.28 9.02
C PRO A 336 -27.97 -0.55 9.04
N ASP A 337 -27.32 -0.55 7.88
CA ASP A 337 -25.92 -0.86 7.74
C ASP A 337 -25.26 -0.14 6.54
N ALA A 338 -23.94 -0.02 6.59
CA ALA A 338 -23.16 0.69 5.57
C ALA A 338 -23.20 0.05 4.17
N CYS A 339 -23.63 -1.21 4.06
CA CYS A 339 -23.70 -1.94 2.79
C CYS A 339 -25.06 -1.72 2.10
N SER A 340 -26.14 -1.61 2.86
CA SER A 340 -27.47 -1.25 2.35
C SER A 340 -27.60 0.24 2.03
N THR A 341 -26.72 1.08 2.58
CA THR A 341 -26.72 2.53 2.35
C THR A 341 -26.34 2.90 0.89
N PRO A 342 -27.19 3.64 0.15
CA PRO A 342 -26.91 4.05 -1.22
C PRO A 342 -25.69 4.98 -1.32
N LYS A 343 -24.91 4.84 -2.39
CA LYS A 343 -23.69 5.63 -2.65
C LYS A 343 -23.80 6.37 -3.99
N PRO A 344 -23.79 7.72 -4.03
CA PRO A 344 -23.67 8.64 -2.90
C PRO A 344 -24.96 8.74 -2.06
N CYS A 345 -24.83 8.82 -0.73
CA CYS A 345 -25.96 9.09 0.16
C CYS A 345 -26.19 10.59 0.28
N GLN A 346 -27.38 11.06 -0.09
CA GLN A 346 -27.85 12.40 0.26
C GLN A 346 -28.58 12.32 1.61
N SER A 347 -27.96 12.87 2.65
CA SER A 347 -28.50 12.80 4.02
C SER A 347 -29.86 13.47 4.16
N CYS A 348 -30.76 12.89 4.94
CA CYS A 348 -32.06 13.46 5.28
C CYS A 348 -32.33 13.36 6.79
N LEU A 349 -33.32 14.10 7.29
CA LEU A 349 -33.72 14.11 8.69
C LEU A 349 -35.16 13.61 8.83
N VAL A 350 -35.39 12.74 9.81
CA VAL A 350 -36.73 12.33 10.26
C VAL A 350 -36.94 12.89 11.66
N GLU A 351 -38.06 13.58 11.90
CA GLU A 351 -38.43 13.98 13.27
C GLU A 351 -38.77 12.74 14.11
N MET A 352 -37.90 12.37 15.05
CA MET A 352 -38.17 11.29 15.99
C MET A 352 -39.06 11.79 17.13
N SER A 353 -40.19 11.13 17.37
CA SER A 353 -40.99 11.38 18.57
C SER A 353 -40.29 10.82 19.81
N PRO A 354 -40.28 11.54 20.95
CA PRO A 354 -39.62 11.06 22.16
C PRO A 354 -40.53 10.07 22.90
N GLY A 355 -40.14 8.78 22.95
CA GLY A 355 -40.67 7.86 23.97
C GLY A 355 -40.93 6.39 23.61
N THR A 356 -40.76 5.93 22.37
CA THR A 356 -41.24 4.59 21.95
C THR A 356 -40.15 3.56 21.56
N GLY A 357 -38.92 3.68 22.07
CA GLY A 357 -37.79 2.84 21.61
C GLY A 357 -36.83 2.30 22.68
N CYS A 358 -37.25 2.18 23.94
CA CYS A 358 -36.40 1.56 24.97
C CYS A 358 -36.44 0.02 24.86
N LYS A 359 -35.29 -0.62 24.76
CA LYS A 359 -35.13 -2.08 24.81
C LYS A 359 -34.19 -2.49 25.94
N ASN A 360 -34.56 -3.51 26.70
CA ASN A 360 -33.66 -4.17 27.64
C ASN A 360 -32.77 -5.17 26.87
N LEU A 361 -31.48 -4.86 26.77
CA LEU A 361 -30.52 -5.66 26.02
C LEU A 361 -29.44 -6.21 26.94
N TRP A 362 -28.93 -7.38 26.59
CA TRP A 362 -27.70 -7.94 27.16
C TRP A 362 -26.52 -7.23 26.54
N TRP A 363 -25.51 -6.88 27.31
CA TRP A 363 -24.39 -6.11 26.80
C TRP A 363 -23.09 -6.42 27.55
N PHE A 364 -21.99 -6.11 26.88
CA PHE A 364 -20.65 -6.00 27.47
C PHE A 364 -19.88 -4.90 26.73
N ASP A 365 -18.81 -4.38 27.33
CA ASP A 365 -17.95 -3.40 26.68
C ASP A 365 -16.46 -3.60 26.99
N ASN A 366 -15.65 -2.55 26.81
CA ASN A 366 -14.22 -2.61 27.07
C ASN A 366 -13.90 -2.66 28.57
N GLU A 367 -14.77 -2.16 29.43
CA GLU A 367 -14.59 -2.10 30.88
C GLU A 367 -15.31 -3.25 31.60
N HIS A 368 -16.42 -3.72 31.03
CA HIS A 368 -17.26 -4.79 31.58
C HIS A 368 -17.15 -6.04 30.71
N LYS A 369 -16.21 -6.94 31.04
CA LYS A 369 -15.98 -8.21 30.34
C LYS A 369 -16.87 -9.36 30.82
N TYR A 370 -18.12 -9.05 31.11
CA TYR A 370 -19.14 -10.03 31.49
C TYR A 370 -20.51 -9.54 31.03
N CYS A 371 -21.41 -10.48 30.75
CA CYS A 371 -22.74 -10.16 30.24
C CYS A 371 -23.66 -9.66 31.35
N GLN A 372 -24.19 -8.45 31.15
CA GLN A 372 -25.13 -7.81 32.06
C GLN A 372 -26.25 -7.17 31.24
N GLN A 373 -27.41 -6.94 31.87
CA GLN A 373 -28.58 -6.37 31.18
C GLN A 373 -28.75 -4.90 31.54
N LYS A 374 -29.09 -4.07 30.57
CA LYS A 374 -29.41 -2.64 30.77
C LYS A 374 -30.46 -2.19 29.76
N GLU A 375 -31.27 -1.22 30.15
CA GLU A 375 -32.22 -0.58 29.26
C GLU A 375 -31.51 0.47 28.39
N PHE A 376 -31.68 0.35 27.08
CA PHE A 376 -31.15 1.28 26.09
C PHE A 376 -32.32 1.94 25.35
N CYS A 377 -32.41 3.26 25.47
CA CYS A 377 -33.44 4.12 24.89
C CYS A 377 -32.92 4.99 23.73
N GLY A 378 -33.25 4.65 22.49
CA GLY A 378 -32.73 5.39 21.33
C GLY A 378 -31.36 4.90 20.86
N LEU A 379 -30.65 5.69 20.03
CA LEU A 379 -29.40 5.28 19.39
C LEU A 379 -28.19 5.50 20.31
N TYR A 380 -27.86 4.49 21.13
CA TYR A 380 -26.63 4.50 21.93
C TYR A 380 -25.58 3.59 21.31
N MET A 381 -24.56 4.19 20.69
CA MET A 381 -23.33 3.52 20.28
C MET A 381 -22.15 4.30 20.87
N TYR A 382 -21.47 3.71 21.85
CA TYR A 382 -20.14 4.16 22.23
C TYR A 382 -19.12 3.09 21.90
N LEU A 383 -17.89 3.51 21.60
CA LEU A 383 -16.85 2.64 21.08
C LEU A 383 -16.58 1.48 22.05
N GLY A 384 -16.77 0.25 21.57
CA GLY A 384 -16.59 -0.97 22.35
C GLY A 384 -17.85 -1.54 22.99
N LEU A 385 -18.99 -0.84 22.94
CA LEU A 385 -20.29 -1.39 23.35
C LEU A 385 -20.73 -2.49 22.37
N ARG A 386 -21.08 -3.65 22.90
CA ARG A 386 -21.79 -4.71 22.16
C ARG A 386 -23.07 -5.07 22.88
N THR A 387 -24.19 -5.11 22.15
CA THR A 387 -25.53 -5.40 22.68
C THR A 387 -26.17 -6.59 21.96
N PHE A 388 -26.96 -7.38 22.68
CA PHE A 388 -27.56 -8.64 22.26
C PHE A 388 -28.99 -8.76 22.82
N GLU A 389 -29.86 -9.51 22.14
CA GLU A 389 -31.23 -9.71 22.62
C GLU A 389 -31.28 -10.79 23.71
N THR A 390 -30.36 -11.76 23.68
CA THR A 390 -30.31 -12.86 24.64
C THR A 390 -28.98 -12.94 25.40
N LYS A 391 -29.02 -13.59 26.57
CA LYS A 391 -27.82 -13.83 27.39
C LYS A 391 -26.80 -14.72 26.68
N GLU A 392 -27.29 -15.76 26.00
CA GLU A 392 -26.48 -16.78 25.32
C GLU A 392 -25.68 -16.19 24.16
N GLU A 393 -26.28 -15.28 23.38
CA GLU A 393 -25.60 -14.52 22.33
C GLU A 393 -24.51 -13.61 22.91
N CYS A 394 -24.80 -12.95 24.02
CA CYS A 394 -23.83 -12.12 24.72
C CYS A 394 -22.64 -12.95 25.23
N GLU A 395 -22.90 -14.09 25.87
CA GLU A 395 -21.87 -14.98 26.40
C GLU A 395 -21.01 -15.58 25.27
N THR A 396 -21.61 -15.90 24.12
CA THR A 396 -20.89 -16.31 22.91
C THR A 396 -20.01 -15.17 22.35
N GLY A 397 -20.51 -13.94 22.41
CA GLY A 397 -19.78 -12.75 21.98
C GLY A 397 -18.53 -12.43 22.80
N LEU A 398 -18.46 -12.90 24.07
CA LEU A 398 -17.28 -12.77 24.92
C LEU A 398 -16.15 -13.75 24.57
N GLN A 399 -16.46 -14.85 23.88
CA GLN A 399 -15.49 -15.89 23.51
C GLN A 399 -14.77 -15.61 22.19
N LYS A 400 -15.16 -14.54 21.47
CA LYS A 400 -14.56 -14.06 20.22
C LYS A 400 -13.88 -12.72 20.43
#